data_AF-A0A1W9SYQ1-F1
#
_entry.id   AF-A0A1W9SYQ1-F1
#
_cell.length_a   1.000
_cell.length_b   1.000
_cell.length_c   1.000
_cell.angle_alpha   90.00
_cell.angle_beta   90.00
_cell.angle_gamma   90.00
#
_symmetry.space_group_name_H-M   'P 1'
#
loop_
_entity.id
_entity.type
_entity.pdbx_description
1 polymer ?
#
loop_
_entity_poly.entity_id
_entity_poly.type
_entity_poly.pdbx_seq_one_letter_code
_entity_poly.pdbx_strand_id
1 'polypeptide(L)'
;MKIPHKTGNYFCHGFACSNDIQRKWALVIFIIVLAPFFRAQFVLAQDTIYFKNDTTIWTIGPKIGLMADSAVLLDNNDKIISGFIYKEQYLWTATRLIKFKAGSEIKFDDNGNVKSGILAEKITLKTTGAYVAFKSNSKIYFNETGKVTQGFLLRNTIFQNNGTSILFKAGTFIRFGIIGNVIKGTLAERKNLDCNDGKSHVFKPGDSIKFNDELLVIVQNKQ
;
A
#
# COMPACT_ATOMS: atom_id res chain seq x y z
N MET A 1 45.19 22.21 -1.69
CA MET A 1 44.14 22.08 -2.73
C MET A 1 42.81 21.98 -2.02
N LYS A 2 42.02 23.06 -2.04
CA LYS A 2 40.74 23.20 -1.31
C LYS A 2 39.65 22.51 -2.13
N ILE A 3 38.98 21.51 -1.55
CA ILE A 3 37.74 20.94 -2.11
C ILE A 3 36.61 21.88 -1.73
N PRO A 4 35.79 22.41 -2.66
CA PRO A 4 34.72 23.31 -2.30
C PRO A 4 33.55 22.53 -1.71
N HIS A 5 33.16 22.92 -0.49
CA HIS A 5 31.83 22.64 0.05
C HIS A 5 30.78 23.23 -0.92
N LYS A 6 30.01 22.37 -1.59
CA LYS A 6 28.73 22.77 -2.17
C LYS A 6 27.73 22.92 -1.02
N THR A 7 27.64 24.12 -0.46
CA THR A 7 26.45 24.57 0.27
C THR A 7 25.33 24.72 -0.76
N GLY A 8 24.57 23.64 -0.96
CA GLY A 8 23.28 23.72 -1.66
C GLY A 8 22.29 24.45 -0.76
N ASN A 9 21.73 25.54 -1.28
CA ASN A 9 20.75 26.38 -0.61
C ASN A 9 19.60 25.52 -0.05
N TYR A 10 19.47 25.53 1.27
CA TYR A 10 18.27 25.04 1.95
C TYR A 10 17.09 25.91 1.48
N PHE A 11 16.12 25.31 0.79
CA PHE A 11 14.83 25.93 0.53
C PHE A 11 14.09 26.09 1.87
N CYS A 12 14.35 27.19 2.55
CA CYS A 12 13.59 27.66 3.70
C CYS A 12 12.63 28.75 3.24
N HIS A 13 11.44 28.36 2.77
CA HIS A 13 10.27 29.21 2.90
C HIS A 13 9.36 28.58 3.96
N GLY A 14 9.55 29.01 5.21
CA GLY A 14 8.49 28.97 6.22
C GLY A 14 8.55 27.90 7.31
N PHE A 15 9.63 27.13 7.52
CA PHE A 15 9.76 26.25 8.69
C PHE A 15 11.20 26.18 9.22
N ALA A 16 11.34 26.14 10.54
CA ALA A 16 12.62 26.11 11.24
C ALA A 16 13.52 24.96 10.75
N CYS A 17 14.72 25.30 10.30
CA CYS A 17 15.80 24.35 10.03
C CYS A 17 16.19 23.65 11.35
N SER A 18 15.82 22.39 11.51
CA SER A 18 16.46 21.52 12.49
C SER A 18 17.72 20.89 11.87
N ASN A 19 18.83 20.91 12.61
CA ASN A 19 20.11 20.28 12.24
C ASN A 19 20.07 18.73 12.24
N ASP A 20 18.90 18.11 12.32
CA ASP A 20 18.73 16.68 12.63
C ASP A 20 18.38 15.77 11.43
N ILE A 21 18.40 16.28 10.20
CA ILE A 21 18.09 15.48 9.01
C ILE A 21 19.37 14.89 8.41
N GLN A 22 19.44 13.57 8.30
CA GLN A 22 20.49 12.87 7.56
C GLN A 22 19.92 12.36 6.22
N ARG A 23 20.46 12.85 5.09
CA ARG A 23 20.09 12.39 3.73
C ARG A 23 21.14 11.39 3.25
N LYS A 24 20.73 10.17 2.88
CA LYS A 24 21.61 9.20 2.20
C LYS A 24 21.18 9.08 0.74
N TRP A 25 22.03 9.51 -0.17
CA TRP A 25 21.83 9.31 -1.61
C TRP A 25 22.11 7.85 -1.97
N ALA A 26 21.13 7.13 -2.50
CA ALA A 26 21.38 5.86 -3.18
C ALA A 26 21.94 6.16 -4.57
N LEU A 27 23.27 6.24 -4.68
CA LEU A 27 23.97 6.49 -5.93
C LEU A 27 24.03 5.19 -6.76
N VAL A 28 23.08 4.99 -7.69
CA VAL A 28 23.17 3.90 -8.68
C VAL A 28 23.83 4.46 -9.94
N ILE A 29 25.15 4.36 -10.04
CA ILE A 29 25.91 4.71 -11.25
C ILE A 29 25.92 3.49 -12.19
N PHE A 30 25.37 3.65 -13.40
CA PHE A 30 25.63 2.74 -14.51
C PHE A 30 26.65 3.40 -15.46
N ILE A 31 27.84 2.82 -15.57
CA ILE A 31 28.79 3.16 -16.63
C ILE A 31 28.41 2.29 -17.83
N ILE A 32 27.95 2.90 -18.93
CA ILE A 32 27.81 2.23 -20.22
C ILE A 32 28.81 2.84 -21.20
N VAL A 33 29.71 2.00 -21.67
CA VAL A 33 30.71 2.30 -22.69
C VAL A 33 30.09 2.04 -24.08
N LEU A 34 30.18 3.05 -24.96
CA LEU A 34 30.15 3.03 -26.44
C LEU A 34 28.91 2.46 -27.18
N ALA A 35 28.01 3.36 -27.65
CA ALA A 35 27.42 3.41 -29.01
C ALA A 35 26.32 4.51 -29.13
N PRO A 36 26.16 5.22 -30.27
CA PRO A 36 25.28 6.38 -30.38
C PRO A 36 23.83 5.99 -30.70
N PHE A 37 23.18 5.20 -29.84
CA PHE A 37 21.73 4.94 -29.93
C PHE A 37 21.19 4.50 -28.56
N PHE A 38 21.36 5.31 -27.53
CA PHE A 38 20.81 5.01 -26.21
C PHE A 38 19.67 5.97 -25.87
N ARG A 39 18.44 5.44 -25.85
CA ARG A 39 17.34 6.02 -25.08
C ARG A 39 17.77 6.02 -23.62
N ALA A 40 17.95 7.21 -23.04
CA ALA A 40 18.13 7.34 -21.60
C ALA A 40 16.86 6.83 -20.90
N GLN A 41 16.97 5.70 -20.19
CA GLN A 41 15.96 5.31 -19.22
C GLN A 41 16.19 6.15 -17.96
N PHE A 42 15.17 6.92 -17.57
CA PHE A 42 15.17 7.68 -16.33
C PHE A 42 15.26 6.74 -15.13
N VAL A 43 16.28 6.91 -14.29
CA VAL A 43 16.35 6.29 -12.96
C VAL A 43 15.58 7.20 -12.00
N LEU A 44 14.43 6.73 -11.50
CA LEU A 44 13.70 7.44 -10.43
C LEU A 44 14.47 7.25 -9.12
N ALA A 45 15.24 8.27 -8.72
CA ALA A 45 15.92 8.28 -7.44
C ALA A 45 14.91 8.61 -6.33
N GLN A 46 14.45 7.59 -5.61
CA GLN A 46 13.71 7.81 -4.36
C GLN A 46 14.71 8.23 -3.28
N ASP A 47 14.47 9.38 -2.67
CA ASP A 47 15.30 9.86 -1.57
C ASP A 47 14.84 9.28 -0.24
N THR A 48 15.81 8.91 0.60
CA THR A 48 15.54 8.41 1.95
C THR A 48 16.15 9.35 2.98
N ILE A 49 15.34 9.77 3.93
CA ILE A 49 15.78 10.56 5.08
C ILE A 49 15.52 9.80 6.39
N TYR A 50 16.25 10.19 7.42
CA TYR A 50 16.10 9.69 8.78
C TYR A 50 16.03 10.88 9.74
N PHE A 51 15.12 10.80 10.70
CA PHE A 51 15.02 11.74 11.81
C PHE A 51 15.66 11.11 13.04
N LYS A 52 16.53 11.86 13.74
CA LYS A 52 17.13 11.38 15.00
C LYS A 52 16.13 11.26 16.15
N ASN A 53 15.06 12.04 16.10
CA ASN A 53 14.03 12.11 17.13
C ASN A 53 12.66 11.87 16.49
N ASP A 54 11.69 11.42 17.28
CA ASP A 54 10.30 11.35 16.86
C ASP A 54 9.85 12.73 16.40
N THR A 55 9.52 12.86 15.12
CA THR A 55 9.33 14.16 14.49
C THR A 55 7.92 14.25 13.94
N THR A 56 7.23 15.34 14.25
CA THR A 56 5.91 15.59 13.67
C THR A 56 6.00 16.66 12.60
N ILE A 57 5.61 16.31 11.38
CA ILE A 57 5.73 17.19 10.21
C ILE A 57 4.41 17.27 9.44
N TRP A 58 4.22 18.37 8.72
CA TRP A 58 3.11 18.51 7.78
C TRP A 58 3.47 17.80 6.47
N THR A 59 2.57 16.96 5.98
CA THR A 59 2.61 16.49 4.59
C THR A 59 1.70 17.37 3.75
N ILE A 60 1.60 17.10 2.44
CA ILE A 60 0.56 17.69 1.59
C ILE A 60 -0.85 17.36 2.13
N GLY A 61 -0.99 16.21 2.79
CA GLY A 61 -2.20 15.83 3.50
C GLY A 61 -2.07 16.09 5.00
N PRO A 62 -2.18 15.06 5.86
CA PRO A 62 -2.22 15.25 7.30
C PRO A 62 -0.85 15.65 7.87
N LYS A 63 -0.87 16.32 9.02
CA LYS A 63 0.27 16.34 9.95
C LYS A 63 0.54 14.91 10.39
N ILE A 64 1.76 14.38 10.25
CA ILE A 64 2.13 13.01 10.60
C ILE A 64 3.24 12.99 11.64
N GLY A 65 3.13 12.10 12.63
CA GLY A 65 4.23 11.78 13.55
C GLY A 65 5.07 10.62 13.04
N LEU A 66 6.34 10.88 12.68
CA LEU A 66 7.29 9.90 12.16
C LEU A 66 8.27 9.44 13.23
N MET A 67 8.54 8.13 13.21
CA MET A 67 9.40 7.44 14.18
C MET A 67 10.88 7.78 13.95
N ALA A 68 11.59 8.03 15.05
CA ALA A 68 13.04 8.18 15.05
C ALA A 68 13.72 6.96 14.41
N ASP A 69 14.88 7.20 13.80
CA ASP A 69 15.77 6.19 13.22
C ASP A 69 15.09 5.24 12.21
N SER A 70 13.93 5.66 11.69
CA SER A 70 13.14 4.92 10.71
C SER A 70 13.22 5.60 9.36
N ALA A 71 13.25 4.79 8.30
CA ALA A 71 13.31 5.31 6.94
C ALA A 71 12.03 6.10 6.60
N VAL A 72 12.23 7.26 6.00
CA VAL A 72 11.18 8.09 5.41
C VAL A 72 11.53 8.26 3.94
N LEU A 73 10.64 7.79 3.08
CA LEU A 73 10.84 7.82 1.64
C LEU A 73 10.19 9.08 1.06
N LEU A 74 10.92 9.74 0.18
CA LEU A 74 10.49 10.90 -0.58
C LEU A 74 10.38 10.55 -2.07
N ASP A 75 9.45 11.21 -2.76
CA ASP A 75 9.45 11.23 -4.23
C ASP A 75 10.50 12.23 -4.77
N ASN A 76 10.57 12.35 -6.10
CA ASN A 76 11.48 13.26 -6.78
C ASN A 76 11.17 14.75 -6.56
N ASN A 77 10.05 15.07 -5.90
CA ASN A 77 9.63 16.43 -5.54
C ASN A 77 9.75 16.66 -4.03
N ASP A 78 10.56 15.85 -3.34
CA ASP A 78 10.76 15.85 -1.88
C ASP A 78 9.46 15.63 -1.07
N LYS A 79 8.40 15.06 -1.67
CA LYS A 79 7.14 14.73 -1.00
C LYS A 79 7.26 13.39 -0.30
N ILE A 80 6.76 13.29 0.93
CA ILE A 80 6.76 12.04 1.69
C ILE A 80 5.79 11.02 1.07
N ILE A 81 6.33 9.91 0.60
CA ILE A 81 5.55 8.79 0.04
C ILE A 81 5.40 7.64 1.03
N SER A 82 6.31 7.48 1.99
CA SER A 82 6.13 6.54 3.10
C SER A 82 6.99 6.86 4.33
N GLY A 83 6.58 6.30 5.47
CA GLY A 83 7.33 6.37 6.72
C GLY A 83 6.66 5.56 7.83
N PHE A 84 7.35 5.36 8.95
CA PHE A 84 6.83 4.66 10.12
C PHE A 84 6.27 5.66 11.11
N ILE A 85 5.05 5.43 11.64
CA ILE A 85 4.44 6.33 12.61
C ILE A 85 4.79 5.95 14.05
N TYR A 86 5.21 6.90 14.90
CA TYR A 86 5.61 6.59 16.28
C TYR A 86 4.43 6.38 17.24
N LYS A 87 3.24 6.88 16.89
CA LYS A 87 2.02 6.74 17.69
C LYS A 87 0.83 6.40 16.81
N GLU A 88 -0.21 5.83 17.43
CA GLU A 88 -1.46 5.61 16.71
C GLU A 88 -2.07 6.93 16.29
N GLN A 89 -2.52 7.01 15.05
CA GLN A 89 -2.97 8.27 14.49
C GLN A 89 -4.13 8.08 13.50
N TYR A 90 -5.10 9.00 13.57
CA TYR A 90 -6.12 9.15 12.55
C TYR A 90 -5.53 9.86 11.33
N LEU A 91 -5.57 9.21 10.17
CA LEU A 91 -5.07 9.74 8.90
C LEU A 91 -6.15 9.65 7.81
N TRP A 92 -6.14 10.58 6.86
CA TRP A 92 -7.16 10.69 5.82
C TRP A 92 -6.92 9.66 4.71
N THR A 93 -7.96 8.93 4.30
CA THR A 93 -7.95 7.94 3.21
C THR A 93 -8.76 8.42 2.01
N ALA A 94 -8.70 9.72 1.68
CA ALA A 94 -9.55 10.44 0.73
C ALA A 94 -11.03 10.61 1.15
N THR A 95 -11.63 9.63 1.84
CA THR A 95 -13.07 9.67 2.22
C THR A 95 -13.31 9.92 3.70
N ARG A 96 -12.43 9.42 4.57
CA ARG A 96 -12.57 9.54 6.02
C ARG A 96 -11.23 9.37 6.73
N LEU A 97 -11.22 9.79 8.00
CA LEU A 97 -10.15 9.46 8.95
C LEU A 97 -10.22 7.99 9.36
N ILE A 98 -9.06 7.33 9.38
CA ILE A 98 -8.89 5.95 9.86
C ILE A 98 -7.71 5.92 10.83
N LYS A 99 -7.85 5.17 11.94
CA LYS A 99 -6.79 5.00 12.94
C LYS A 99 -5.79 3.94 12.49
N PHE A 100 -4.53 4.34 12.35
CA PHE A 100 -3.41 3.45 12.02
C PHE A 100 -2.53 3.15 13.23
N LYS A 101 -1.90 1.98 13.21
CA LYS A 101 -1.14 1.42 14.34
C LYS A 101 0.24 2.09 14.47
N ALA A 102 0.63 2.43 15.69
CA ALA A 102 2.00 2.84 16.01
C ALA A 102 3.05 1.79 15.58
N GLY A 103 4.25 2.24 15.23
CA GLY A 103 5.36 1.41 14.75
C GLY A 103 5.12 0.79 13.38
N SER A 104 4.10 1.22 12.63
CA SER A 104 3.78 0.65 11.32
C SER A 104 4.06 1.62 10.18
N GLU A 105 4.44 1.06 9.02
CA GLU A 105 4.64 1.81 7.79
C GLU A 105 3.28 2.32 7.25
N ILE A 106 3.25 3.61 6.92
CA ILE A 106 2.19 4.26 6.16
C ILE A 106 2.73 4.63 4.79
N LYS A 107 1.91 4.44 3.75
CA LYS A 107 2.19 4.91 2.39
C LYS A 107 1.13 5.89 1.95
N PHE A 108 1.55 6.94 1.25
CA PHE A 108 0.68 8.00 0.75
C PHE A 108 0.47 7.90 -0.77
N ASP A 109 -0.63 8.46 -1.24
CA ASP A 109 -0.81 8.82 -2.65
C ASP A 109 -0.32 10.24 -2.92
N ASP A 110 -0.39 10.68 -4.17
CA ASP A 110 0.12 11.98 -4.61
C ASP A 110 -0.65 13.18 -4.01
N ASN A 111 -1.84 12.92 -3.46
CA ASN A 111 -2.70 13.88 -2.78
C ASN A 111 -2.47 13.89 -1.25
N GLY A 112 -1.54 13.08 -0.74
CA GLY A 112 -1.27 12.96 0.70
C GLY A 112 -2.31 12.12 1.46
N ASN A 113 -3.18 11.37 0.77
CA ASN A 113 -4.06 10.41 1.43
C ASN A 113 -3.33 9.10 1.68
N VAL A 114 -3.73 8.36 2.72
CA VAL A 114 -3.17 7.04 2.98
C VAL A 114 -3.61 6.04 1.92
N LYS A 115 -2.64 5.52 1.20
CA LYS A 115 -2.76 4.43 0.22
C LYS A 115 -2.66 3.05 0.87
N SER A 116 -1.85 2.90 1.92
CA SER A 116 -1.80 1.66 2.71
C SER A 116 -1.23 1.87 4.10
N GLY A 117 -1.59 0.99 5.04
CA GLY A 117 -1.08 0.98 6.41
C GLY A 117 -1.56 -0.22 7.22
N ILE A 118 -1.25 -0.27 8.51
CA ILE A 118 -1.79 -1.26 9.45
C ILE A 118 -2.91 -0.65 10.28
N LEU A 119 -4.09 -1.26 10.25
CA LEU A 119 -5.23 -0.81 11.05
C LEU A 119 -4.97 -0.97 12.56
N ALA A 120 -5.23 0.07 13.35
CA ALA A 120 -5.18 -0.02 14.81
C ALA A 120 -6.40 -0.76 15.39
N GLU A 121 -7.56 -0.62 14.74
CA GLU A 121 -8.85 -1.13 15.21
C GLU A 121 -9.62 -1.87 14.13
N LYS A 122 -10.60 -2.68 14.56
CA LYS A 122 -11.55 -3.32 13.63
C LYS A 122 -12.44 -2.23 13.04
N ILE A 123 -12.70 -2.27 11.74
CA ILE A 123 -13.48 -1.21 11.07
C ILE A 123 -14.23 -1.74 9.86
N THR A 124 -15.43 -1.20 9.63
CA THR A 124 -16.22 -1.46 8.41
C THR A 124 -15.96 -0.36 7.38
N LEU A 125 -15.45 -0.75 6.22
CA LEU A 125 -15.01 0.16 5.16
C LEU A 125 -15.69 -0.15 3.84
N LYS A 126 -15.84 0.88 3.01
CA LYS A 126 -16.44 0.76 1.68
C LYS A 126 -15.40 0.20 0.71
N THR A 127 -15.76 -0.89 0.04
CA THR A 127 -15.09 -1.39 -1.18
C THR A 127 -15.82 -0.83 -2.40
N THR A 128 -15.44 -1.21 -3.62
CA THR A 128 -16.26 -0.85 -4.79
C THR A 128 -17.65 -1.50 -4.74
N GLY A 129 -17.77 -2.74 -4.28
CA GLY A 129 -19.03 -3.49 -4.33
C GLY A 129 -19.88 -3.42 -3.06
N ALA A 130 -19.28 -3.29 -1.88
CA ALA A 130 -19.99 -3.40 -0.61
C ALA A 130 -19.25 -2.77 0.58
N TYR A 131 -19.90 -2.69 1.74
CA TYR A 131 -19.24 -2.43 3.02
C TYR A 131 -18.72 -3.74 3.61
N VAL A 132 -17.45 -3.76 4.01
CA VAL A 132 -16.75 -4.97 4.49
C VAL A 132 -16.05 -4.67 5.81
N ALA A 133 -16.12 -5.61 6.75
CA ALA A 133 -15.46 -5.50 8.05
C ALA A 133 -14.05 -6.07 7.99
N PHE A 134 -13.06 -5.26 8.36
CA PHE A 134 -11.63 -5.61 8.37
C PHE A 134 -11.11 -5.73 9.81
N LYS A 135 -10.19 -6.66 10.03
CA LYS A 135 -9.57 -6.88 11.34
C LYS A 135 -8.51 -5.83 11.66
N SER A 136 -8.36 -5.53 12.95
CA SER A 136 -7.22 -4.76 13.47
C SER A 136 -5.90 -5.51 13.31
N ASN A 137 -4.79 -4.80 13.48
CA ASN A 137 -3.43 -5.33 13.40
C ASN A 137 -3.19 -6.06 12.07
N SER A 138 -3.73 -5.52 10.97
CA SER A 138 -3.59 -6.11 9.64
C SER A 138 -3.50 -5.03 8.58
N LYS A 139 -2.79 -5.37 7.51
CA LYS A 139 -2.53 -4.43 6.41
C LYS A 139 -3.79 -4.18 5.60
N ILE A 140 -3.97 -2.94 5.18
CA ILE A 140 -5.07 -2.51 4.34
C ILE A 140 -4.56 -1.61 3.21
N TYR A 141 -5.26 -1.64 2.09
CA TYR A 141 -4.92 -0.90 0.88
C TYR A 141 -6.14 -0.17 0.34
N PHE A 142 -5.96 1.08 -0.06
CA PHE A 142 -6.98 1.94 -0.62
C PHE A 142 -6.65 2.28 -2.07
N ASN A 143 -7.68 2.58 -2.87
CA ASN A 143 -7.52 3.30 -4.12
C ASN A 143 -7.59 4.81 -3.90
N GLU A 144 -7.39 5.59 -4.95
CA GLU A 144 -7.41 7.07 -4.95
C GLU A 144 -8.76 7.66 -4.49
N THR A 145 -9.85 6.89 -4.59
CA THR A 145 -11.19 7.30 -4.11
C THR A 145 -11.46 6.87 -2.67
N GLY A 146 -10.46 6.35 -1.96
CA GLY A 146 -10.59 5.90 -0.58
C GLY A 146 -11.35 4.61 -0.36
N LYS A 147 -11.63 3.86 -1.42
CA LYS A 147 -12.25 2.53 -1.32
C LYS A 147 -11.19 1.48 -1.07
N VAL A 148 -11.51 0.49 -0.24
CA VAL A 148 -10.59 -0.61 0.05
C VAL A 148 -10.45 -1.51 -1.17
N THR A 149 -9.21 -1.76 -1.58
CA THR A 149 -8.87 -2.69 -2.66
C THR A 149 -8.43 -4.05 -2.12
N GLN A 150 -7.77 -4.09 -0.97
CA GLN A 150 -7.26 -5.32 -0.37
C GLN A 150 -7.15 -5.18 1.15
N GLY A 151 -7.33 -6.29 1.87
CA GLY A 151 -7.23 -6.31 3.34
C GLY A 151 -7.45 -7.70 3.92
N PHE A 152 -7.65 -7.77 5.24
CA PHE A 152 -7.93 -9.02 5.95
C PHE A 152 -9.31 -8.99 6.58
N LEU A 153 -10.13 -10.00 6.29
CA LEU A 153 -11.51 -10.07 6.74
C LEU A 153 -11.60 -10.23 8.27
N LEU A 154 -12.54 -9.53 8.89
CA LEU A 154 -12.86 -9.72 10.32
C LEU A 154 -13.67 -10.99 10.57
N ARG A 155 -14.58 -11.34 9.66
CA ARG A 155 -15.52 -12.46 9.77
C ARG A 155 -15.72 -13.13 8.42
N ASN A 156 -16.28 -14.34 8.42
CA ASN A 156 -16.65 -15.00 7.18
C ASN A 156 -17.66 -14.09 6.45
N THR A 157 -17.43 -13.86 5.16
CA THR A 157 -18.20 -12.88 4.39
C THR A 157 -18.55 -13.46 3.03
N ILE A 158 -19.82 -13.36 2.65
CA ILE A 158 -20.31 -13.79 1.35
C ILE A 158 -20.11 -12.67 0.34
N PHE A 159 -19.52 -12.99 -0.81
CA PHE A 159 -19.47 -12.10 -1.96
C PHE A 159 -20.07 -12.78 -3.18
N GLN A 160 -20.65 -11.98 -4.08
CA GLN A 160 -21.13 -12.44 -5.37
C GLN A 160 -20.00 -12.34 -6.40
N ASN A 161 -19.67 -13.46 -7.04
CA ASN A 161 -18.76 -13.54 -8.17
C ASN A 161 -19.46 -14.31 -9.29
N ASN A 162 -19.67 -13.67 -10.44
CA ASN A 162 -20.35 -14.28 -11.59
C ASN A 162 -21.70 -14.94 -11.25
N GLY A 163 -22.54 -14.23 -10.48
CA GLY A 163 -23.82 -14.78 -10.00
C GLY A 163 -23.71 -15.88 -8.94
N THR A 164 -22.49 -16.28 -8.56
CA THR A 164 -22.25 -17.30 -7.53
C THR A 164 -21.94 -16.64 -6.18
N SER A 165 -22.71 -17.03 -5.16
CA SER A 165 -22.42 -16.69 -3.76
C SER A 165 -21.24 -17.51 -3.25
N ILE A 166 -20.16 -16.85 -2.84
CA ILE A 166 -18.95 -17.49 -2.31
C ILE A 166 -18.67 -16.99 -0.89
N LEU A 167 -18.56 -17.93 0.07
CA LEU A 167 -18.21 -17.62 1.45
C LEU A 167 -16.69 -17.59 1.63
N PHE A 168 -16.14 -16.42 1.93
CA PHE A 168 -14.70 -16.22 2.18
C PHE A 168 -14.38 -16.24 3.67
N LYS A 169 -13.22 -16.79 4.02
CA LYS A 169 -12.80 -17.12 5.39
C LYS A 169 -12.33 -15.89 6.18
N ALA A 170 -12.84 -15.75 7.40
CA ALA A 170 -12.38 -14.78 8.39
C ALA A 170 -10.87 -14.87 8.62
N GLY A 171 -10.25 -13.73 8.92
CA GLY A 171 -8.82 -13.64 9.22
C GLY A 171 -7.91 -13.80 8.00
N THR A 172 -8.45 -14.07 6.82
CA THR A 172 -7.66 -14.26 5.59
C THR A 172 -7.66 -13.03 4.71
N PHE A 173 -6.65 -12.97 3.85
CA PHE A 173 -6.46 -11.91 2.86
C PHE A 173 -7.55 -11.98 1.79
N ILE A 174 -8.07 -10.82 1.40
CA ILE A 174 -9.00 -10.64 0.28
C ILE A 174 -8.54 -9.47 -0.59
N ARG A 175 -8.74 -9.60 -1.92
CA ARG A 175 -8.48 -8.56 -2.91
C ARG A 175 -9.69 -8.40 -3.83
N PHE A 176 -10.06 -7.15 -4.06
CA PHE A 176 -11.17 -6.76 -4.92
C PHE A 176 -10.67 -6.28 -6.28
N GLY A 177 -11.44 -6.59 -7.33
CA GLY A 177 -11.29 -6.03 -8.67
C GLY A 177 -11.87 -4.62 -8.76
N ILE A 178 -11.69 -3.99 -9.92
CA ILE A 178 -12.11 -2.59 -10.14
C ILE A 178 -13.63 -2.40 -10.08
N ILE A 179 -14.41 -3.43 -10.40
CA ILE A 179 -15.89 -3.42 -10.33
C ILE A 179 -16.44 -3.93 -8.99
N GLY A 180 -15.58 -4.30 -8.04
CA GLY A 180 -15.98 -4.73 -6.69
C GLY A 180 -16.17 -6.24 -6.49
N ASN A 181 -15.99 -7.04 -7.54
CA ASN A 181 -15.87 -8.50 -7.44
C ASN A 181 -14.61 -8.90 -6.65
N VAL A 182 -14.60 -10.12 -6.11
CA VAL A 182 -13.39 -10.66 -5.47
C VAL A 182 -12.47 -11.24 -6.54
N ILE A 183 -11.20 -10.84 -6.58
CA ILE A 183 -10.19 -11.40 -7.51
C ILE A 183 -9.19 -12.33 -6.83
N LYS A 184 -9.11 -12.29 -5.49
CA LYS A 184 -8.34 -13.25 -4.70
C LYS A 184 -8.93 -13.37 -3.29
N GLY A 185 -9.02 -14.59 -2.77
CA GLY A 185 -9.45 -14.84 -1.40
C GLY A 185 -9.19 -16.27 -0.94
N THR A 186 -9.60 -16.58 0.29
CA THR A 186 -9.54 -17.95 0.84
C THR A 186 -10.96 -18.44 1.14
N LEU A 187 -11.31 -19.64 0.69
CA LEU A 187 -12.63 -20.20 0.88
C LEU A 187 -12.86 -20.60 2.35
N ALA A 188 -14.05 -20.31 2.86
CA ALA A 188 -14.49 -20.78 4.19
C ALA A 188 -15.16 -22.16 4.14
N GLU A 189 -15.62 -22.57 2.97
CA GLU A 189 -16.39 -23.80 2.75
C GLU A 189 -15.93 -24.53 1.49
N ARG A 190 -16.37 -25.79 1.35
CA ARG A 190 -16.21 -26.51 0.09
C ARG A 190 -17.09 -25.86 -0.97
N LYS A 191 -16.55 -25.61 -2.16
CA LYS A 191 -17.30 -25.00 -3.26
C LYS A 191 -16.91 -25.59 -4.60
N ASN A 192 -17.90 -25.85 -5.45
CA ASN A 192 -17.67 -26.12 -6.87
C ASN A 192 -17.66 -24.78 -7.62
N LEU A 193 -16.60 -24.51 -8.37
CA LEU A 193 -16.39 -23.24 -9.06
C LEU A 193 -15.91 -23.48 -10.49
N ASP A 194 -16.45 -22.70 -11.43
CA ASP A 194 -16.02 -22.71 -12.82
C ASP A 194 -14.61 -22.15 -12.95
N CYS A 195 -13.79 -22.86 -13.73
CA CYS A 195 -12.38 -22.57 -13.90
C CYS A 195 -12.07 -22.19 -15.35
N ASN A 196 -10.92 -21.54 -15.53
CA ASN A 196 -10.44 -21.07 -16.83
C ASN A 196 -9.99 -22.19 -17.79
N ASP A 197 -10.05 -23.46 -17.37
CA ASP A 197 -9.87 -24.64 -18.22
C ASP A 197 -11.20 -25.15 -18.83
N GLY A 198 -12.30 -24.41 -18.62
CA GLY A 198 -13.63 -24.75 -19.10
C GLY A 198 -14.37 -25.79 -18.27
N LYS A 199 -13.84 -26.17 -17.10
CA LYS A 199 -14.48 -27.15 -16.19
C LYS A 199 -14.74 -26.54 -14.82
N SER A 200 -15.72 -27.11 -14.10
CA SER A 200 -15.90 -26.78 -12.69
C SER A 200 -15.05 -27.71 -11.82
N HIS A 201 -14.36 -27.15 -10.82
CA HIS A 201 -13.55 -27.90 -9.87
C HIS A 201 -14.06 -27.70 -8.44
N VAL A 202 -13.93 -28.75 -7.62
CA VAL A 202 -14.29 -28.70 -6.20
C VAL A 202 -13.09 -28.26 -5.37
N PHE A 203 -13.20 -27.08 -4.78
CA PHE A 203 -12.24 -26.51 -3.84
C PHE A 203 -12.66 -26.79 -2.40
N LYS A 204 -11.68 -26.99 -1.51
CA LYS A 204 -11.87 -27.29 -0.09
C LYS A 204 -11.83 -25.99 0.75
N PRO A 205 -12.39 -26.02 1.97
CA PRO A 205 -12.19 -24.95 2.94
C PRO A 205 -10.69 -24.69 3.17
N GLY A 206 -10.28 -23.43 3.15
CA GLY A 206 -8.88 -23.04 3.30
C GLY A 206 -8.12 -22.90 1.99
N ASP A 207 -8.68 -23.31 0.85
CA ASP A 207 -8.05 -23.09 -0.45
C ASP A 207 -8.00 -21.60 -0.77
N SER A 208 -6.82 -21.11 -1.17
CA SER A 208 -6.64 -19.75 -1.68
C SER A 208 -6.81 -19.76 -3.20
N ILE A 209 -7.82 -19.03 -3.67
CA ILE A 209 -8.19 -18.97 -5.09
C ILE A 209 -7.96 -17.58 -5.67
N LYS A 210 -7.75 -17.52 -6.98
CA LYS A 210 -7.66 -16.28 -7.77
C LYS A 210 -8.63 -16.39 -8.94
N PHE A 211 -9.24 -15.27 -9.29
CA PHE A 211 -10.12 -15.18 -10.45
C PHE A 211 -9.43 -14.39 -11.58
N ASN A 212 -9.71 -14.78 -12.83
CA ASN A 212 -9.38 -13.96 -14.00
C ASN A 212 -10.41 -12.83 -14.18
N ASP A 213 -10.29 -12.06 -15.27
CA ASP A 213 -11.19 -10.95 -15.57
C ASP A 213 -12.61 -11.42 -15.93
N GLU A 214 -12.76 -12.66 -16.39
CA GLU A 214 -14.04 -13.33 -16.66
C GLU A 214 -14.66 -13.96 -15.40
N LEU A 215 -14.05 -13.74 -14.22
CA LEU A 215 -14.49 -14.27 -12.93
C LEU A 215 -14.44 -15.82 -12.83
N LEU A 216 -13.62 -16.47 -13.65
CA LEU A 216 -13.30 -17.89 -13.58
C LEU A 216 -12.09 -18.12 -12.67
N VAL A 217 -12.10 -19.21 -11.92
CA VAL A 217 -10.96 -19.58 -11.07
C VAL A 217 -9.77 -19.98 -11.93
N ILE A 218 -8.60 -19.40 -11.66
CA ILE A 218 -7.36 -19.72 -12.37
C ILE A 218 -6.80 -21.03 -11.80
N VAL A 219 -6.91 -22.11 -12.56
CA VAL A 219 -6.18 -23.35 -12.30
C VAL A 219 -4.86 -23.31 -13.07
N GLN A 220 -3.75 -23.54 -12.38
CA GLN A 220 -2.48 -23.72 -13.07
C GLN A 220 -2.47 -25.13 -13.64
N ASN A 221 -2.52 -25.24 -14.97
CA ASN A 221 -2.24 -26.51 -15.63
C ASN A 221 -0.80 -26.89 -15.28
N LYS A 222 -0.64 -27.84 -14.36
CA LYS A 222 0.61 -28.60 -14.27
C LYS A 222 0.69 -29.40 -15.57
N GLN A 223 1.47 -28.90 -16.52
CA GLN A 223 2.05 -29.75 -17.56
C GLN A 223 3.11 -30.64 -16.92
#